data_AF-A0A2U3Q719-F1
#
_entry.id   AF-A0A2U3Q719-F1
#
_cell.length_a   1.000
_cell.length_b   1.000
_cell.length_c   1.000
_cell.angle_alpha   90.00
_cell.angle_beta   90.00
_cell.angle_gamma   90.00
#
_symmetry.space_group_name_H-M   'P 1'
#
loop_
_entity.id
_entity.type
_entity.pdbx_description
1 polymer ?
#
loop_
_entity_poly.entity_id
_entity_poly.type
_entity_poly.pdbx_seq_one_letter_code
_entity_poly.pdbx_strand_id
1 'polypeptide(L)' 'MLGSKVFSPEDLSLLGAIYDLVVDSLPIPMRTHRNRLQVARNLFYLKLRGERDPLNLELGAAAGLIC' A
#
# COMPACT_ATOMS: atom_id res chain seq x y z
N MET A 1 -1.16 20.03 5.53
CA MET A 1 -2.24 20.27 4.55
C MET A 1 -2.15 19.21 3.47
N LEU A 2 -3.11 18.29 3.40
CA LEU A 2 -3.26 17.41 2.24
C LEU A 2 -3.87 18.27 1.13
N GLY A 3 -3.03 18.95 0.33
CA GLY A 3 -3.51 19.49 -0.93
C GLY A 3 -4.12 18.35 -1.75
N SER A 4 -5.16 18.62 -2.54
CA SER A 4 -5.84 17.61 -3.35
C SER A 4 -4.88 17.05 -4.42
N LYS A 5 -3.97 16.16 -4.01
CA LYS A 5 -3.17 15.33 -4.90
C LYS A 5 -4.15 14.36 -5.52
N VAL A 6 -4.60 14.71 -6.72
CA VAL A 6 -5.35 13.79 -7.58
C VAL A 6 -4.34 12.76 -8.06
N PHE A 7 -4.54 11.49 -7.69
CA PHE A 7 -3.73 10.40 -8.23
C PHE A 7 -4.07 10.22 -9.70
N SER A 8 -3.06 10.09 -10.54
CA SER A 8 -3.27 9.75 -11.95
C SER A 8 -3.78 8.29 -12.05
N PRO A 9 -4.41 7.90 -13.18
CA PRO A 9 -4.77 6.50 -13.42
C PRO A 9 -3.57 5.55 -13.30
N GLU A 10 -2.39 5.96 -13.72
CA GLU A 10 -1.15 5.18 -13.60
C GLU A 10 -0.73 5.02 -12.13
N ASP A 11 -0.86 6.08 -11.35
CA ASP A 11 -0.61 6.03 -9.90
C ASP A 11 -1.56 5.04 -9.23
N LEU A 12 -2.86 5.09 -9.53
CA LEU A 12 -3.85 4.17 -8.97
C LEU A 12 -3.62 2.72 -9.41
N SER A 13 -3.24 2.52 -10.67
CA SER A 13 -2.93 1.18 -11.22
C SER A 13 -1.73 0.56 -10.51
N LEU A 14 -0.66 1.33 -10.31
CA LEU A 14 0.51 0.88 -9.55
C LEU A 14 0.15 0.53 -8.11
N LEU A 15 -0.56 1.43 -7.41
CA LEU A 15 -0.94 1.19 -6.01
C LEU A 15 -1.86 -0.02 -5.86
N GLY A 16 -2.79 -0.24 -6.78
CA GLY A 16 -3.65 -1.42 -6.82
C GLY A 16 -2.84 -2.71 -6.98
N ALA A 17 -1.92 -2.75 -7.94
CA ALA A 17 -1.07 -3.91 -8.18
C ALA A 17 -0.19 -4.27 -6.97
N ILE A 18 0.43 -3.27 -6.34
CA ILE A 18 1.23 -3.50 -5.12
C ILE A 18 0.33 -3.94 -3.95
N TYR A 19 -0.87 -3.37 -3.81
CA TYR A 19 -1.80 -3.77 -2.76
C TYR A 19 -2.16 -5.26 -2.89
N ASP A 20 -2.57 -5.70 -4.08
CA ASP A 20 -2.95 -7.10 -4.31
C ASP A 20 -1.77 -8.03 -4.06
N LEU A 21 -0.59 -7.70 -4.61
CA LEU A 21 0.65 -8.47 -4.40
C LEU A 21 0.96 -8.63 -2.91
N VAL A 22 0.94 -7.53 -2.15
CA VAL A 22 1.26 -7.56 -0.71
C VAL A 22 0.24 -8.39 0.04
N VAL A 23 -1.07 -8.16 -0.17
CA VAL A 23 -2.13 -8.91 0.52
C VAL A 23 -2.08 -10.41 0.20
N ASP A 24 -1.82 -10.78 -1.05
CA ASP A 24 -1.73 -12.18 -1.47
C ASP A 24 -0.44 -12.86 -1.00
N SER A 25 0.63 -12.10 -0.75
CA SER A 25 1.87 -12.62 -0.17
C SER A 25 1.77 -12.89 1.34
N LEU A 26 0.80 -12.30 2.03
CA LEU A 26 0.63 -12.49 3.47
C LEU A 26 0.21 -13.94 3.81
N PRO A 27 0.67 -14.49 4.94
CA PRO A 27 0.10 -15.71 5.52
C PRO A 27 -1.41 -15.55 5.75
N ILE A 28 -2.19 -16.63 5.60
CA ILE A 28 -3.66 -16.63 5.76
C ILE A 28 -4.12 -15.92 7.06
N PRO A 29 -3.54 -16.19 8.25
CA PRO A 29 -3.94 -15.51 9.48
C PRO A 29 -3.75 -13.99 9.44
N MET A 30 -2.77 -13.51 8.66
CA MET A 30 -2.46 -12.09 8.53
C MET A 30 -3.32 -11.37 7.48
N ARG A 31 -4.14 -12.07 6.68
CA ARG A 31 -5.04 -11.46 5.66
C ARG A 31 -6.31 -10.86 6.28
N THR A 32 -6.23 -10.40 7.52
CA THR A 32 -7.36 -9.80 8.23
C THR A 32 -7.81 -8.51 7.56
N HIS A 33 -9.06 -8.12 7.78
CA HIS A 33 -9.57 -6.81 7.35
C HIS A 33 -8.70 -5.66 7.89
N ARG A 34 -8.21 -5.79 9.13
CA ARG A 34 -7.34 -4.78 9.77
C ARG A 34 -6.02 -4.61 9.01
N ASN A 35 -5.34 -5.70 8.68
CA ASN A 35 -4.06 -5.64 7.98
C ASN A 35 -4.23 -5.14 6.55
N ARG A 36 -5.27 -5.57 5.84
CA ARG A 36 -5.62 -5.04 4.51
C ARG A 36 -5.81 -3.52 4.53
N LEU A 37 -6.55 -3.00 5.52
CA LEU A 37 -6.69 -1.55 5.69
C LEU A 37 -5.35 -0.85 5.97
N GLN A 38 -4.49 -1.47 6.78
CA GLN A 38 -3.17 -0.91 7.09
C GLN A 38 -2.25 -0.87 5.85
N VAL A 39 -2.25 -1.92 5.02
CA VAL A 39 -1.53 -1.96 3.74
C VAL A 39 -1.96 -0.80 2.85
N ALA A 40 -3.28 -0.60 2.66
CA ALA A 40 -3.79 0.50 1.85
C ALA A 40 -3.34 1.87 2.39
N ARG A 41 -3.42 2.08 3.71
CA ARG A 41 -2.98 3.34 4.35
C ARG A 41 -1.49 3.59 4.14
N ASN A 42 -0.67 2.57 4.36
CA ASN A 42 0.78 2.66 4.17
C ASN A 42 1.11 3.09 2.73
N LEU A 43 0.49 2.46 1.73
CA LEU A 43 0.64 2.81 0.32
C LEU A 43 0.24 4.26 0.02
N PHE A 44 -0.91 4.72 0.52
CA PHE A 44 -1.32 6.11 0.36
C PHE A 44 -0.31 7.09 0.96
N TYR A 45 0.20 6.82 2.17
CA TYR A 45 1.19 7.69 2.80
C TYR A 45 2.52 7.72 2.04
N LEU A 46 3.01 6.57 1.58
CA LEU A 46 4.22 6.49 0.76
C LEU A 46 4.05 7.28 -0.54
N LYS A 47 2.91 7.12 -1.21
CA LYS A 47 2.63 7.88 -2.43
C LYS A 47 2.55 9.39 -2.20
N LEU A 48 1.93 9.82 -1.10
CA LEU A 48 1.86 11.23 -0.73
C LEU A 48 3.25 11.84 -0.52
N ARG A 49 4.20 11.06 0.02
CA ARG A 49 5.62 11.40 0.17
C ARG A 49 6.42 11.36 -1.13
N GLY A 50 5.82 10.92 -2.23
CA GLY A 50 6.45 10.88 -3.55
C GLY A 50 7.15 9.57 -3.88
N GLU A 51 6.99 8.52 -3.06
CA GLU A 51 7.54 7.21 -3.37
C GLU A 51 6.90 6.63 -4.65
N ARG A 52 7.74 6.06 -5.51
CA ARG A 52 7.39 5.49 -6.81
C ARG A 52 8.11 4.18 -7.11
N ASP A 53 9.15 3.85 -6.36
CA ASP A 53 9.87 2.60 -6.51
C ASP A 53 8.99 1.42 -6.04
N PRO A 54 8.72 0.42 -6.91
CA PRO A 54 7.85 -0.71 -6.56
C PRO A 54 8.32 -1.48 -5.32
N LEU A 55 9.63 -1.70 -5.17
CA LEU A 55 10.17 -2.45 -4.05
C LEU A 55 9.97 -1.71 -2.71
N ASN A 56 10.23 -0.40 -2.69
CA ASN A 56 9.96 0.43 -1.51
C ASN A 56 8.47 0.48 -1.17
N LEU A 57 7.60 0.51 -2.18
CA LEU A 57 6.15 0.47 -1.97
C LEU A 57 5.73 -0.87 -1.35
N GLU A 58 6.23 -2.00 -1.83
CA GLU A 58 5.93 -3.33 -1.28
C GLU A 58 6.38 -3.46 0.18
N LEU A 59 7.66 -3.17 0.46
CA LEU A 59 8.23 -3.26 1.80
C LEU A 59 7.52 -2.32 2.78
N GLY A 60 7.28 -1.09 2.36
CA GLY A 60 6.60 -0.10 3.18
C GLY A 60 5.11 -0.42 3.40
N ALA A 61 4.44 -1.02 2.41
CA ALA A 61 3.05 -1.44 2.53
C ALA A 61 2.87 -2.53 3.60
N ALA A 62 3.80 -3.49 3.68
CA ALA A 62 3.78 -4.57 4.67
C ALA A 62 4.29 -4.16 6.07
N ALA A 63 4.74 -2.91 6.25
CA ALA A 63 5.32 -2.47 7.51
C ALA A 63 4.29 -2.41 8.65
N GLY A 64 4.65 -3.00 9.79
CA GLY A 64 3.87 -2.93 11.04
C GLY A 64 2.60 -3.78 11.07
N LEU A 65 2.46 -4.74 10.16
CA LEU A 65 1.37 -5.71 10.20
C LEU A 65 1.53 -6.67 11.38
N ILE A 66 0.41 -7.08 11.97
CA ILE A 66 0.36 -7.95 13.14
C ILE A 66 -0.35 -9.26 12.82
N CYS A 67 0.05 -10.35 13.48
CA CYS A 67 -0.65 -11.64 13.39
C CYS A 67 -1.93 -11.64 14.21
#